data_AF-A0A150Q0E5-F1
#
_entry.id   AF-A0A150Q0E5-F1
#
_cell.length_a   1.000
_cell.length_b   1.000
_cell.length_c   1.000
_cell.angle_alpha   90.00
_cell.angle_beta   90.00
_cell.angle_gamma   90.00
#
_symmetry.space_group_name_H-M   'P 1'
#
loop_
_entity.id
_entity.type
_entity.pdbx_description
1 polymer ?
#
loop_
_entity_poly.entity_id
_entity_poly.type
_entity_poly.pdbx_seq_one_letter_code
_entity_poly.pdbx_strand_id
1 'polypeptide(L)'
;MAAVMLTLDALLGQGHDDEPLAHYVKLMGTYLALSAGAFALMERAGRPLPSRIPLRDAALLGLATNRLSRLITRDKVARAVRAPFTDVEQDPAGGTHEEPRGEGMTRAVGELLTCPRCAAMWASLALTVGYFVSPRVTRGASFLLGAAAISDFVNTCYAHVMSAGGK
;
A
#
# COMPACT_ATOMS: atom_id res chain seq x y z
N MET A 1 -23.78 -8.77 -28.84
CA MET A 1 -23.11 -9.41 -27.69
C MET A 1 -21.74 -9.98 -28.07
N ALA A 2 -21.62 -10.86 -29.07
CA ALA A 2 -20.32 -11.44 -29.47
C ALA A 2 -19.25 -10.41 -29.87
N ALA A 3 -19.63 -9.36 -30.60
CA ALA A 3 -18.69 -8.29 -31.00
C ALA A 3 -18.18 -7.44 -29.82
N VAL A 4 -19.00 -7.27 -28.77
CA VAL A 4 -18.65 -6.56 -27.53
C VAL A 4 -17.75 -7.41 -26.64
N MET A 5 -18.00 -8.73 -26.57
CA MET A 5 -17.12 -9.70 -25.90
C MET A 5 -15.73 -9.76 -26.54
N LEU A 6 -15.66 -9.81 -27.89
CA LEU A 6 -14.40 -9.79 -28.63
C LEU A 6 -13.58 -8.50 -28.46
N THR A 7 -14.24 -7.35 -28.23
CA THR A 7 -13.54 -6.09 -27.92
C THR A 7 -13.08 -6.02 -26.48
N LEU A 8 -13.83 -6.61 -25.55
CA LEU A 8 -13.45 -6.75 -24.14
C LEU A 8 -12.26 -7.70 -23.97
N ASP A 9 -12.25 -8.85 -24.63
CA ASP A 9 -11.12 -9.80 -24.59
C ASP A 9 -9.85 -9.19 -25.21
N ALA A 10 -10.00 -8.42 -26.29
CA ALA A 10 -8.90 -7.68 -26.90
C ALA A 10 -8.36 -6.53 -26.03
N LEU A 11 -9.21 -5.93 -25.17
CA LEU A 11 -8.84 -4.87 -24.23
C LEU A 11 -8.24 -5.43 -22.93
N LEU A 12 -8.73 -6.57 -22.45
CA LEU A 12 -8.32 -7.17 -21.18
C LEU A 12 -7.06 -8.03 -21.31
N GLY A 13 -6.69 -8.46 -22.52
CA GLY A 13 -5.51 -9.30 -22.72
C GLY A 13 -5.67 -10.70 -22.11
N GLN A 14 -4.94 -11.67 -22.63
CA GLN A 14 -5.07 -13.07 -22.19
C GLN A 14 -4.51 -13.26 -20.77
N GLY A 15 -5.15 -14.13 -19.97
CA GLY A 15 -4.67 -14.52 -18.63
C GLY A 15 -5.28 -13.78 -17.44
N HIS A 16 -6.35 -12.99 -17.63
CA HIS A 16 -7.06 -12.27 -16.55
C HIS A 16 -8.40 -12.91 -16.16
N ASP A 17 -8.64 -14.16 -16.56
CA ASP A 17 -9.94 -14.82 -16.39
C ASP A 17 -10.33 -15.02 -14.90
N ASP A 18 -9.33 -15.20 -14.03
CA ASP A 18 -9.52 -15.39 -12.58
C ASP A 18 -9.37 -14.08 -11.78
N GLU A 19 -9.06 -12.96 -12.45
CA GLU A 19 -8.68 -11.74 -11.77
C GLU A 19 -9.87 -10.75 -11.63
N PRO A 20 -10.13 -10.17 -10.45
CA PRO A 20 -11.28 -9.29 -10.22
C PRO A 20 -11.08 -7.87 -10.81
N LEU A 21 -10.79 -7.77 -12.11
CA LEU A 21 -10.48 -6.53 -12.84
C LEU A 21 -11.48 -5.39 -12.61
N ALA A 22 -12.79 -5.70 -12.66
CA ALA A 22 -13.83 -4.72 -12.40
C ALA A 22 -13.72 -4.09 -11.00
N HIS A 23 -13.22 -4.84 -10.02
CA HIS A 23 -13.01 -4.38 -8.65
C HIS A 23 -11.71 -3.57 -8.53
N TYR A 24 -10.67 -3.88 -9.31
CA TYR A 24 -9.49 -3.00 -9.40
C TYR A 24 -9.83 -1.65 -9.99
N VAL A 25 -10.63 -1.62 -11.05
CA VAL A 25 -11.12 -0.36 -11.62
C VAL A 25 -11.88 0.44 -10.56
N LYS A 26 -12.71 -0.21 -9.73
CA LYS A 26 -13.39 0.45 -8.61
C LYS A 26 -12.39 0.97 -7.56
N LEU A 27 -11.37 0.21 -7.19
CA LEU A 27 -10.34 0.64 -6.23
C LEU A 27 -9.53 1.82 -6.77
N MET A 28 -9.11 1.76 -8.04
CA MET A 28 -8.41 2.86 -8.71
C MET A 28 -9.30 4.10 -8.82
N GLY A 29 -10.57 3.93 -9.22
CA GLY A 29 -11.54 5.01 -9.24
C GLY A 29 -11.73 5.65 -7.87
N THR A 30 -11.78 4.84 -6.82
CA THR A 30 -11.86 5.31 -5.43
C THR A 30 -10.61 6.08 -5.04
N TYR A 31 -9.42 5.58 -5.35
CA TYR A 31 -8.16 6.28 -5.09
C TYR A 31 -8.10 7.64 -5.79
N LEU A 32 -8.47 7.70 -7.07
CA LEU A 32 -8.51 8.93 -7.85
C LEU A 32 -9.53 9.92 -7.29
N ALA A 33 -10.74 9.44 -6.96
CA ALA A 33 -11.78 10.27 -6.38
C ALA A 33 -11.39 10.84 -5.02
N LEU A 34 -10.78 10.03 -4.15
CA LEU A 34 -10.28 10.49 -2.85
C LEU A 34 -9.13 11.47 -2.99
N SER A 35 -8.20 11.21 -3.90
CA SER A 35 -7.07 12.11 -4.18
C SER A 35 -7.58 13.46 -4.67
N ALA A 36 -8.35 13.47 -5.76
CA ALA A 36 -8.90 14.69 -6.35
C ALA A 36 -9.82 15.42 -5.37
N GLY A 37 -10.68 14.69 -4.65
CA GLY A 37 -11.57 15.22 -3.63
C GLY A 37 -10.82 15.90 -2.50
N ALA A 38 -9.76 15.27 -1.97
CA ALA A 38 -8.93 15.87 -0.93
C ALA A 38 -8.27 17.17 -1.41
N PHE A 39 -7.64 17.17 -2.59
CA PHE A 39 -7.02 18.38 -3.15
C PHE A 39 -8.05 19.50 -3.39
N ALA A 40 -9.18 19.18 -4.01
CA ALA A 40 -10.24 20.16 -4.26
C ALA A 40 -10.85 20.71 -2.97
N LEU A 41 -11.01 19.89 -1.93
CA LEU A 41 -11.50 20.34 -0.62
C LEU A 41 -10.48 21.25 0.08
N MET A 42 -9.19 20.94 -0.01
CA MET A 42 -8.14 21.80 0.55
C MET A 42 -8.09 23.16 -0.14
N GLU A 43 -8.18 23.18 -1.47
CA GLU A 43 -8.25 24.42 -2.26
C GLU A 43 -9.48 25.24 -1.89
N ARG A 44 -10.67 24.62 -1.85
CA ARG A 44 -11.92 25.29 -1.44
C ARG A 44 -11.90 25.79 0.00
N ALA A 45 -11.22 25.07 0.90
CA ALA A 45 -11.05 25.48 2.30
C ALA A 45 -9.99 26.58 2.48
N GLY A 46 -9.37 27.08 1.40
CA GLY A 46 -8.32 28.09 1.47
C GLY A 46 -7.07 27.62 2.20
N ARG A 47 -6.83 26.31 2.29
CA ARG A 47 -5.64 25.74 2.92
C ARG A 47 -4.45 25.99 1.99
N PRO A 48 -3.44 26.77 2.39
CA PRO A 48 -2.30 27.02 1.52
C PRO A 48 -1.55 25.70 1.30
N LEU A 49 -1.55 25.22 0.06
CA LEU A 49 -0.66 24.14 -0.32
C LEU A 49 0.79 24.65 -0.21
N PRO A 50 1.70 23.91 0.43
CA PRO A 50 3.06 24.38 0.64
C PRO A 50 3.75 24.59 -0.72
N SER A 51 4.29 25.79 -0.93
CA SER A 51 4.99 26.16 -2.17
C SER A 51 6.30 25.37 -2.38
N ARG A 52 6.85 24.81 -1.30
CA ARG A 52 8.02 23.92 -1.31
C ARG A 52 7.84 22.81 -0.28
N ILE A 53 8.20 21.59 -0.66
CA ILE A 53 8.32 20.46 0.26
C ILE A 53 9.81 20.30 0.57
N PRO A 54 10.25 20.49 1.83
CA PRO A 54 11.66 20.33 2.16
C PRO A 54 12.07 18.87 1.99
N LEU A 55 13.29 18.64 1.48
CA LEU A 55 13.79 17.29 1.18
C LEU A 55 13.72 16.34 2.38
N ARG A 56 13.97 16.86 3.59
CA ARG A 56 13.84 16.11 4.84
C ARG A 56 12.43 15.54 5.03
N ASP A 57 11.40 16.34 4.78
CA ASP A 57 10.02 15.90 4.98
C ASP A 57 9.61 14.91 3.89
N ALA A 58 10.06 15.12 2.64
CA ALA A 58 9.88 14.16 1.56
C ALA A 58 10.55 12.80 1.86
N ALA A 59 11.79 12.82 2.38
CA ALA A 59 12.51 11.61 2.76
C ALA A 59 11.80 10.87 3.92
N LEU A 60 11.37 11.60 4.96
CA LEU A 60 10.62 11.02 6.07
C LEU A 60 9.28 10.45 5.63
N LEU A 61 8.53 11.15 4.78
CA LEU A 61 7.28 10.65 4.21
C LEU A 61 7.52 9.39 3.36
N GLY A 62 8.60 9.33 2.59
CA GLY A 62 8.99 8.15 1.81
C GLY A 62 9.29 6.94 2.69
N LEU A 63 10.12 7.11 3.72
CA LEU A 63 10.43 6.05 4.70
C LEU A 63 9.17 5.62 5.47
N ALA A 64 8.36 6.58 5.90
CA ALA A 64 7.11 6.31 6.59
C ALA A 64 6.12 5.54 5.71
N THR A 65 6.00 5.90 4.43
CA THR A 65 5.17 5.20 3.45
C THR A 65 5.62 3.74 3.30
N ASN A 66 6.93 3.53 3.16
CA ASN A 66 7.51 2.19 3.03
C ASN A 66 7.24 1.33 4.28
N ARG A 67 7.46 1.90 5.48
CA ARG A 67 7.23 1.17 6.72
C ARG A 67 5.76 0.91 6.95
N LEU A 68 4.89 1.89 6.74
CA LEU A 68 3.45 1.73 6.94
C LEU A 68 2.87 0.67 6.00
N SER A 69 3.29 0.66 4.73
CA SER A 69 2.81 -0.36 3.79
C SER A 69 3.28 -1.76 4.18
N ARG A 70 4.54 -1.93 4.61
CA ARG A 70 5.06 -3.21 5.12
C ARG A 70 4.41 -3.63 6.43
N LEU A 71 4.14 -2.69 7.32
CA LEU A 71 3.42 -2.96 8.57
C LEU A 71 2.06 -3.56 8.27
N ILE A 72 1.28 -2.95 7.38
CA ILE A 72 -0.05 -3.46 7.02
C ILE A 72 0.05 -4.82 6.31
N THR A 73 0.97 -4.95 5.36
CA THR A 73 0.99 -6.07 4.42
C THR A 73 1.84 -7.27 4.85
N ARG A 74 2.74 -7.10 5.82
CA ARG A 74 3.74 -8.13 6.19
C ARG A 74 3.79 -8.38 7.69
N ASP A 75 3.65 -7.37 8.54
CA ASP A 75 3.86 -7.57 9.98
C ASP A 75 2.79 -8.47 10.62
N LYS A 76 3.24 -9.36 11.51
CA LYS A 76 2.36 -10.29 12.25
C LYS A 76 1.31 -9.55 13.10
N VAL A 77 1.66 -8.39 13.65
CA VAL A 77 0.73 -7.59 14.47
C VAL A 77 -0.45 -7.06 13.65
N ALA A 78 -0.29 -6.89 12.34
CA ALA A 78 -1.34 -6.40 11.44
C ALA A 78 -2.19 -7.52 10.83
N ARG A 79 -1.96 -8.80 11.20
CA ARG A 79 -2.77 -9.93 10.67
C ARG A 79 -4.26 -9.78 10.95
N ALA A 80 -4.63 -9.19 12.08
CA ALA A 80 -6.03 -8.92 12.41
C ALA A 80 -6.75 -8.06 11.35
N VAL A 81 -6.02 -7.16 10.67
CA VAL A 81 -6.56 -6.33 9.58
C VAL A 81 -6.73 -7.15 8.29
N ARG A 82 -5.86 -8.13 8.06
CA ARG A 82 -5.82 -8.95 6.84
C ARG A 82 -6.72 -10.17 6.89
N ALA A 83 -6.88 -10.77 8.06
CA ALA A 83 -7.62 -12.01 8.31
C ALA A 83 -9.04 -12.06 7.70
N PRO A 84 -9.83 -10.97 7.62
CA PRO A 84 -11.13 -11.02 6.96
C PRO A 84 -11.05 -11.27 5.45
N PHE A 85 -9.90 -10.96 4.82
CA PHE A 85 -9.66 -10.95 3.38
C PHE A 85 -8.59 -11.94 2.92
N THR A 86 -7.95 -12.66 3.84
CA THR A 86 -6.89 -13.63 3.52
C THR A 86 -7.09 -14.96 4.23
N ASP A 87 -6.66 -16.03 3.58
CA ASP A 87 -6.48 -17.35 4.16
C ASP A 87 -4.99 -17.59 4.42
N VAL A 88 -4.67 -18.37 5.46
CA VAL A 88 -3.28 -18.69 5.81
C VAL A 88 -2.88 -19.98 5.11
N GLU A 89 -1.86 -19.91 4.27
CA GLU A 89 -1.27 -21.06 3.61
C GLU A 89 0.12 -21.37 4.17
N GLN A 90 0.45 -22.65 4.26
CA GLN A 90 1.77 -23.10 4.70
C GLN A 90 2.74 -23.08 3.52
N ASP A 91 3.82 -22.33 3.67
CA ASP A 91 4.92 -22.33 2.71
C ASP A 91 5.65 -23.70 2.82
N PRO A 92 5.96 -24.36 1.70
CA PRO A 92 6.79 -25.57 1.67
C PRO A 92 8.13 -25.45 2.43
N ALA A 93 8.66 -24.23 2.58
CA ALA A 93 9.86 -23.94 3.37
C ALA A 93 9.62 -23.76 4.88
N GLY A 94 8.42 -24.07 5.39
CA GLY A 94 8.04 -24.00 6.80
C GLY A 94 7.55 -22.63 7.28
N GLY A 95 7.32 -21.69 6.34
CA GLY A 95 6.70 -20.39 6.61
C GLY A 95 5.18 -20.42 6.58
N THR A 96 4.54 -19.30 6.93
CA THR A 96 3.10 -19.08 6.71
C THR A 96 2.92 -17.85 5.82
N HIS A 97 2.27 -18.00 4.67
CA HIS A 97 1.87 -16.91 3.79
C HIS A 97 0.38 -16.62 3.94
N GLU A 98 -0.04 -15.40 3.63
CA GLU A 98 -1.45 -15.04 3.59
C GLU A 98 -1.86 -14.83 2.13
N GLU A 99 -2.72 -15.71 1.63
CA GLU A 99 -3.28 -15.59 0.30
C GLU A 99 -4.62 -14.85 0.34
N PRO A 100 -4.89 -13.91 -0.57
CA PRO A 100 -6.20 -13.26 -0.69
C PRO A 100 -7.31 -14.30 -0.88
N ARG A 101 -8.43 -14.17 -0.17
CA ARG A 101 -9.53 -15.15 -0.24
C ARG A 101 -10.76 -14.64 -0.96
N GLY A 102 -11.63 -15.57 -1.34
CA GLY A 102 -12.92 -15.29 -1.94
C GLY A 102 -12.81 -14.68 -3.34
N GLU A 103 -13.87 -13.98 -3.76
CA GLU A 103 -14.00 -13.40 -5.10
C GLU A 103 -14.34 -11.91 -5.04
N GLY A 104 -14.28 -11.24 -6.19
CA GLY A 104 -14.72 -9.86 -6.37
C GLY A 104 -14.00 -8.87 -5.45
N MET A 105 -14.77 -8.08 -4.68
CA MET A 105 -14.19 -7.05 -3.81
C MET A 105 -13.40 -7.63 -2.64
N THR A 106 -13.80 -8.77 -2.09
CA THR A 106 -13.07 -9.42 -0.98
C THR A 106 -11.67 -9.82 -1.43
N ARG A 107 -11.57 -10.46 -2.61
CA ARG A 107 -10.29 -10.81 -3.24
C ARG A 107 -9.45 -9.57 -3.53
N ALA A 108 -10.04 -8.56 -4.18
CA ALA A 108 -9.32 -7.34 -4.55
C ALA A 108 -8.77 -6.56 -3.34
N VAL A 109 -9.52 -6.49 -2.25
CA VAL A 109 -9.05 -5.89 -0.98
C VAL A 109 -7.97 -6.77 -0.35
N GLY A 110 -8.12 -8.09 -0.37
CA GLY A 110 -7.09 -9.03 0.09
C GLY A 110 -5.77 -8.81 -0.65
N GLU A 111 -5.80 -8.69 -1.98
CA GLU A 111 -4.63 -8.42 -2.81
C GLU A 111 -3.98 -7.06 -2.53
N LEU A 112 -4.77 -6.02 -2.32
CA LEU A 112 -4.27 -4.73 -1.87
C LEU A 112 -3.56 -4.84 -0.51
N LEU A 113 -4.16 -5.58 0.43
CA LEU A 113 -3.66 -5.76 1.79
C LEU A 113 -2.49 -6.75 1.89
N THR A 114 -2.18 -7.53 0.85
CA THR A 114 -1.00 -8.40 0.79
C THR A 114 0.08 -7.86 -0.16
N CYS A 115 -0.23 -6.85 -0.97
CA CYS A 115 0.67 -6.18 -1.90
C CYS A 115 1.31 -4.91 -1.28
N PRO A 116 2.61 -4.92 -0.91
CA PRO A 116 3.25 -3.77 -0.26
C PRO A 116 3.31 -2.52 -1.14
N ARG A 117 3.39 -2.69 -2.46
CA ARG A 117 3.41 -1.57 -3.43
C ARG A 117 2.04 -0.91 -3.54
N CYS A 118 0.99 -1.73 -3.58
CA CYS A 118 -0.39 -1.29 -3.64
C CYS A 118 -0.75 -0.53 -2.36
N ALA A 119 -0.46 -1.12 -1.19
CA ALA A 119 -0.65 -0.45 0.10
C ALA A 119 0.21 0.82 0.25
N ALA A 120 1.41 0.89 -0.34
CA ALA A 120 2.24 2.10 -0.33
C ALA A 120 1.56 3.28 -1.04
N MET A 121 0.81 3.03 -2.11
CA MET A 121 0.06 4.07 -2.81
C MET A 121 -1.04 4.68 -1.90
N TRP A 122 -1.77 3.84 -1.17
CA TRP A 122 -2.78 4.31 -0.21
C TRP A 122 -2.16 5.00 1.01
N ALA A 123 -1.06 4.45 1.52
CA ALA A 123 -0.30 5.04 2.63
C ALA A 123 0.26 6.42 2.26
N SER A 124 0.80 6.59 1.05
CA SER A 124 1.36 7.87 0.61
C SER A 124 0.27 8.94 0.47
N LEU A 125 -0.90 8.59 -0.05
CA LEU A 125 -2.06 9.49 -0.10
C LEU A 125 -2.47 9.93 1.31
N ALA A 126 -2.67 8.98 2.23
CA ALA A 126 -3.08 9.28 3.60
C ALA A 126 -2.07 10.18 4.33
N LEU A 127 -0.78 9.87 4.21
CA LEU A 127 0.29 10.67 4.82
C LEU A 127 0.40 12.05 4.16
N THR A 128 0.23 12.17 2.85
CA THR A 128 0.29 13.46 2.13
C THR A 128 -0.87 14.37 2.52
N VAL A 129 -2.10 13.84 2.52
CA VAL A 129 -3.28 14.58 2.97
C VAL A 129 -3.14 14.97 4.44
N GLY A 130 -2.69 14.05 5.30
CA GLY A 130 -2.38 14.35 6.70
C GLY A 130 -1.35 15.47 6.84
N TYR A 131 -0.29 15.45 6.04
CA TYR A 131 0.77 16.45 6.07
C TYR A 131 0.24 17.84 5.72
N PHE A 132 -0.70 17.96 4.79
CA PHE A 132 -1.30 19.25 4.44
C PHE A 132 -2.36 19.73 5.45
N VAL A 133 -3.12 18.81 6.05
CA VAL A 133 -4.18 19.17 7.02
C VAL A 133 -3.60 19.45 8.42
N SER A 134 -2.65 18.63 8.87
CA SER A 134 -2.00 18.70 10.19
C SER A 134 -0.50 18.36 10.12
N PRO A 135 0.34 19.30 9.64
CA PRO A 135 1.76 19.05 9.41
C PRO A 135 2.53 18.57 10.65
N ARG A 136 2.16 19.07 11.85
CA ARG A 136 2.86 18.71 13.09
C ARG A 136 2.66 17.24 13.47
N VAL A 137 1.40 16.78 13.43
CA VAL A 137 1.05 15.39 13.76
C VAL A 137 1.67 14.45 12.73
N THR A 138 1.55 14.77 11.44
CA THR A 138 2.09 13.93 10.39
C THR A 138 3.61 13.89 10.41
N ARG A 139 4.31 15.00 10.71
CA ARG A 139 5.77 14.96 10.90
C ARG A 139 6.17 14.02 12.04
N GLY A 140 5.44 14.03 13.15
CA GLY A 140 5.66 13.10 14.26
C GLY A 140 5.45 11.64 13.86
N ALA A 141 4.33 11.36 13.19
CA ALA A 141 4.02 10.02 12.68
C ALA A 141 5.06 9.53 11.65
N SER A 142 5.45 10.39 10.71
CA SER A 142 6.45 10.07 9.69
C SER A 142 7.84 9.87 10.29
N PHE A 143 8.18 10.62 11.34
CA PHE A 143 9.42 10.39 12.07
C PHE A 143 9.41 9.03 12.78
N LEU A 144 8.33 8.69 13.48
CA LEU A 144 8.17 7.41 14.17
C LEU A 144 8.26 6.22 13.21
N LEU A 145 7.49 6.27 12.11
CA LEU A 145 7.51 5.22 11.09
C LEU A 145 8.85 5.17 10.35
N GLY A 146 9.45 6.33 10.05
CA GLY A 146 10.74 6.42 9.39
C GLY A 146 11.88 5.82 10.23
N ALA A 147 11.88 6.06 11.54
CA ALA A 147 12.84 5.45 12.46
C ALA A 147 12.70 3.92 12.49
N ALA A 148 11.46 3.40 12.51
CA ALA A 148 11.21 1.97 12.41
C ALA A 148 11.67 1.38 11.06
N ALA A 149 11.48 2.10 9.95
CA ALA A 149 11.98 1.68 8.64
C ALA A 149 13.51 1.52 8.62
N ILE A 150 14.22 2.47 9.23
CA ILE A 150 15.68 2.42 9.35
C ILE A 150 16.11 1.22 10.20
N SER A 151 15.41 0.96 11.32
CA SER A 151 15.69 -0.21 12.16
C SER A 151 15.49 -1.52 11.41
N ASP A 152 14.40 -1.68 10.66
CA ASP A 152 14.12 -2.86 9.83
C ASP A 152 15.23 -3.08 8.79
N PHE A 153 15.69 -1.99 8.16
CA PHE A 153 16.79 -2.04 7.20
C PHE A 153 18.09 -2.52 7.85
N VAL A 154 18.46 -1.94 9.00
CA VAL A 154 19.67 -2.34 9.75
C VAL A 154 19.61 -3.81 10.15
N ASN A 155 18.47 -4.29 10.67
CA ASN A 155 18.28 -5.70 11.06
C ASN A 155 18.41 -6.63 9.85
N THR A 156 17.86 -6.23 8.71
CA THR A 156 17.94 -7.00 7.45
C THR A 156 19.38 -7.07 6.94
N CYS A 157 20.11 -5.95 6.96
CA CYS A 157 21.53 -5.91 6.60
C CYS A 157 22.37 -6.79 7.54
N TYR A 158 22.13 -6.72 8.85
CA TYR A 158 22.84 -7.55 9.83
C TYR A 158 22.60 -9.04 9.56
N ALA A 159 21.34 -9.44 9.34
CA ALA A 159 20.99 -10.83 8.99
C ALA A 159 21.70 -11.29 7.70
N HIS A 160 21.73 -10.44 6.66
CA HIS A 160 22.44 -10.76 5.42
C HIS A 160 23.94 -10.94 5.63
N VAL A 161 24.60 -10.03 6.35
CA VAL A 161 26.05 -10.11 6.64
C VAL A 161 26.37 -11.39 7.41
N MET A 162 25.59 -11.72 8.45
CA MET A 162 25.80 -12.93 9.24
C MET A 162 25.56 -14.21 8.44
N SER A 163 24.58 -14.20 7.52
CA SER A 163 24.32 -15.35 6.62
C SER A 163 25.44 -15.57 5.58
N ALA A 164 26.17 -14.50 5.23
CA ALA A 164 27.28 -14.56 4.28
C ALA A 164 28.60 -15.02 4.92
N GLY A 165 28.83 -14.69 6.19
CA GLY A 165 30.03 -15.09 6.95
C GLY A 165 29.98 -16.52 7.53
N GLY A 166 28.86 -17.22 7.41
CA GLY A 166 28.69 -18.62 7.81
C GLY A 166 28.94 -19.64 6.68
N LYS A 167 29.51 -19.21 5.55
CA LYS A 167 29.95 -20.06 4.43
C LYS A 167 31.46 -20.10 4.34
#